data_AF-A0A4Q3DVV7-F1
#
_entry.id   AF-A0A4Q3DVV7-F1
#
_cell.length_a   1.000
_cell.length_b   1.000
_cell.length_c   1.000
_cell.angle_alpha   90.00
_cell.angle_beta   90.00
_cell.angle_gamma   90.00
#
_symmetry.space_group_name_H-M   'P 1'
#
loop_
_entity.id
_entity.type
_entity.pdbx_description
1 polymer ?
#
loop_
_entity_poly.entity_id
_entity_poly.type
_entity_poly.pdbx_seq_one_letter_code
_entity_poly.pdbx_strand_id
1 'polypeptide(L)'
;MITIVLTVLAALGFFAWGIAVLSAIRIVSMAPKGQRLGIYGKVGWWQFGDIRTALGPNVEPHIRAYQRAFVAFIGLVVVAMIAGTLLAATAQN
;
A
#
# COMPACT_ATOMS: atom_id res chain seq x y z
N MET A 1 -7.04 -9.55 -25.48
CA MET A 1 -7.71 -9.69 -24.16
C MET A 1 -6.71 -9.68 -23.00
N ILE A 2 -5.64 -10.48 -23.05
CA ILE A 2 -4.64 -10.55 -21.96
C ILE A 2 -3.93 -9.21 -21.69
N THR A 3 -3.53 -8.48 -22.73
CA THR A 3 -2.95 -7.14 -22.57
C THR A 3 -3.89 -6.20 -21.81
N ILE A 4 -5.19 -6.23 -22.12
CA ILE A 4 -6.21 -5.41 -21.44
C ILE A 4 -6.28 -5.79 -19.95
N VAL A 5 -6.29 -7.08 -19.62
CA VAL A 5 -6.31 -7.57 -18.23
C VAL A 5 -5.07 -7.10 -17.46
N LEU A 6 -3.88 -7.24 -18.04
CA LEU A 6 -2.63 -6.79 -17.40
C LEU A 6 -2.58 -5.27 -17.24
N THR A 7 -3.06 -4.51 -18.23
CA THR A 7 -3.16 -3.04 -18.13
C THR A 7 -4.13 -2.62 -17.02
N VAL A 8 -5.28 -3.28 -16.89
CA VAL A 8 -6.24 -3.01 -15.81
C VAL A 8 -5.65 -3.35 -14.44
N LEU A 9 -4.99 -4.52 -14.31
CA LEU A 9 -4.32 -4.90 -13.06
C LEU A 9 -3.22 -3.90 -12.68
N ALA A 10 -2.42 -3.45 -13.65
CA ALA A 10 -1.39 -2.44 -13.44
C ALA A 10 -2.00 -1.09 -13.00
N ALA A 11 -3.08 -0.65 -13.64
CA ALA A 11 -3.76 0.59 -13.27
C ALA A 11 -4.34 0.52 -11.85
N LEU A 12 -5.04 -0.57 -11.51
CA LEU A 12 -5.56 -0.80 -10.16
C LEU A 12 -4.44 -0.83 -9.12
N GLY A 13 -3.32 -1.49 -9.45
CA GLY A 13 -2.14 -1.54 -8.59
C GLY A 13 -1.57 -0.15 -8.33
N PHE A 14 -1.47 0.67 -9.38
CA PHE A 14 -1.02 2.05 -9.28
C PHE A 14 -1.93 2.91 -8.39
N PHE A 15 -3.26 2.80 -8.53
CA PHE A 15 -4.20 3.52 -7.67
C PHE A 15 -4.13 3.03 -6.22
N ALA A 16 -4.05 1.72 -5.98
CA ALA A 16 -3.92 1.15 -4.64
C ALA A 16 -2.63 1.65 -3.96
N TRP A 17 -1.52 1.64 -4.69
CA TRP A 17 -0.25 2.19 -4.23
C TRP A 17 -0.36 3.69 -3.92
N GLY A 18 -0.96 4.48 -4.82
CA GLY A 18 -1.17 5.92 -4.61
C GLY A 18 -1.98 6.23 -3.36
N ILE A 19 -3.05 5.47 -3.08
CA ILE A 19 -3.86 5.62 -1.87
C ILE A 19 -3.04 5.26 -0.62
N ALA A 20 -2.19 4.23 -0.70
CA ALA A 20 -1.29 3.88 0.40
C ALA A 20 -0.29 5.02 0.68
N VAL A 21 0.35 5.57 -0.35
CA VAL A 21 1.28 6.70 -0.21
C VAL A 21 0.58 7.94 0.38
N LEU A 22 -0.60 8.31 -0.14
CA LEU A 22 -1.38 9.44 0.39
C LEU A 22 -1.77 9.23 1.85
N SER A 23 -2.15 8.01 2.22
CA SER A 23 -2.50 7.67 3.60
C SER A 23 -1.28 7.76 4.52
N ALA A 24 -0.11 7.27 4.08
CA ALA A 24 1.15 7.39 4.81
C ALA A 24 1.55 8.86 5.02
N ILE A 25 1.45 9.70 3.98
CA ILE A 25 1.73 11.13 4.08
C ILE A 25 0.78 11.80 5.09
N ARG A 26 -0.50 11.46 5.08
CA ARG A 26 -1.47 12.00 6.05
C ARG A 26 -1.09 11.63 7.48
N ILE A 27 -0.74 10.38 7.75
CA ILE A 27 -0.28 9.92 9.08
C ILE A 27 0.95 10.73 9.52
N VAL A 28 1.96 10.88 8.65
CA VAL A 28 3.18 11.63 8.96
C VAL A 28 2.90 13.12 9.14
N SER A 29 1.96 13.69 8.40
CA SER A 29 1.62 15.11 8.49
C SER A 29 0.96 15.49 9.83
N MET A 30 0.27 14.54 10.46
CA MET A 30 -0.32 14.67 11.80
C MET A 30 0.74 14.68 12.90
N ALA A 31 1.96 14.22 12.62
CA ALA A 31 3.04 14.23 13.59
C ALA A 31 3.64 15.63 13.78
N PRO A 32 4.03 15.98 15.03
CA PRO A 32 4.82 17.18 15.31
C PRO A 32 6.07 17.22 14.43
N LYS A 33 6.50 18.41 13.99
CA LYS A 33 7.61 18.57 13.01
C LYS A 33 8.88 17.80 13.40
N GLY A 34 9.21 17.71 14.69
CA GLY A 34 10.38 16.98 15.20
C GLY A 34 10.25 15.46 15.26
N GLN A 35 9.04 14.90 15.08
CA GLN A 35 8.79 13.45 15.14
C GLN A 35 8.42 12.83 13.79
N ARG A 36 8.29 13.65 12.73
CA ARG A 36 7.85 13.19 11.39
C ARG A 36 8.70 12.07 10.81
N LEU A 37 10.03 12.16 10.94
CA LEU A 37 10.95 11.14 10.42
C LEU A 37 10.77 9.80 11.15
N GLY A 38 10.60 9.86 12.48
CA GLY A 38 10.33 8.68 13.30
C GLY A 38 8.98 8.04 12.99
N ILE A 39 7.94 8.85 12.79
CA ILE A 39 6.61 8.36 12.37
C ILE A 39 6.65 7.79 10.96
N TYR A 40 7.38 8.39 10.02
CA TYR A 40 7.57 7.85 8.68
C TYR A 40 8.21 6.44 8.72
N GLY A 41 9.29 6.28 9.50
CA GLY A 41 9.91 4.97 9.71
C GLY A 41 8.95 3.95 10.32
N LYS A 42 8.15 4.37 11.30
CA LYS A 42 7.13 3.53 11.93
C LYS A 42 6.00 3.13 10.96
N VAL A 43 5.60 4.02 10.05
CA VAL A 43 4.61 3.69 9.01
C VAL A 43 5.18 2.66 8.05
N GLY A 44 6.43 2.85 7.61
CA GLY A 44 7.14 1.89 6.76
C GLY A 44 7.30 0.51 7.41
N TRP A 45 7.59 0.48 8.72
CA TRP A 45 7.69 -0.76 9.49
C TRP A 45 6.38 -1.30 10.07
N TRP A 46 5.23 -0.74 9.67
CA TRP A 46 3.92 -1.19 10.14
C TRP A 46 3.74 -1.16 11.67
N GLN A 47 4.48 -0.30 12.36
CA GLN A 47 4.44 -0.13 13.83
C GLN A 47 3.26 0.78 14.25
N PHE A 48 2.04 0.42 13.85
CA PHE A 48 0.85 1.24 14.08
C PHE A 48 0.48 1.40 15.55
N GLY A 49 0.88 0.46 16.42
CA GLY A 49 0.73 0.60 17.87
C GLY A 49 1.43 1.85 18.40
N ASP A 50 2.69 2.03 18.04
CA ASP A 50 3.47 3.19 18.44
C ASP A 50 2.94 4.50 17.86
N ILE A 51 2.43 4.45 16.62
CA ILE A 51 1.82 5.61 15.95
C ILE A 51 0.54 6.04 16.69
N ARG A 52 -0.30 5.08 17.12
CA ARG A 52 -1.50 5.38 17.94
C ARG A 52 -1.14 5.98 19.29
N THR A 53 -0.10 5.46 19.95
CA THR A 53 0.37 6.00 21.23
C THR A 53 0.90 7.43 21.06
N ALA A 54 1.58 7.72 19.94
CA ALA A 54 2.17 9.04 19.69
C ALA A 54 1.17 10.09 19.15
N LEU A 55 0.21 9.70 18.31
CA LEU A 55 -0.69 10.63 17.58
C LEU A 55 -2.14 10.59 18.08
N GLY A 56 -2.47 9.65 18.95
CA GLY A 56 -3.81 9.49 19.51
C GLY A 56 -4.82 8.84 18.54
N PRO A 57 -6.10 8.78 18.94
CA PRO A 57 -7.14 8.03 18.21
C PRO A 57 -7.51 8.64 16.85
N ASN A 58 -7.21 9.92 16.62
CA ASN A 58 -7.54 10.62 15.37
C ASN A 58 -6.81 10.06 14.13
N VAL A 59 -5.71 9.32 14.32
CA VAL A 59 -4.93 8.73 13.23
C VAL A 59 -5.50 7.39 12.73
N GLU A 60 -6.38 6.75 13.51
CA GLU A 60 -6.94 5.43 13.22
C GLU A 60 -7.63 5.29 11.84
N PRO A 61 -8.47 6.24 11.37
CA PRO A 61 -9.06 6.12 10.03
C PRO A 61 -7.99 6.13 8.91
N HIS A 62 -6.89 6.85 9.10
CA HIS A 62 -5.79 6.91 8.13
C HIS A 62 -4.94 5.65 8.16
N ILE A 63 -4.70 5.07 9.34
CA ILE A 63 -4.03 3.77 9.48
C ILE A 63 -4.83 2.68 8.78
N ARG A 64 -6.15 2.61 8.98
CA ARG A 64 -7.00 1.61 8.32
C ARG A 64 -7.03 1.78 6.80
N ALA A 65 -7.09 3.02 6.31
CA ALA A 65 -7.01 3.31 4.88
C ALA A 65 -5.67 2.84 4.29
N TYR A 66 -4.55 3.14 4.96
CA TYR A 66 -3.23 2.68 4.58
C TYR A 66 -3.15 1.14 4.51
N GLN A 67 -3.58 0.45 5.58
CA GLN A 67 -3.56 -1.02 5.63
C GLN A 67 -4.38 -1.65 4.50
N ARG A 68 -5.61 -1.17 4.28
CA ARG A 68 -6.48 -1.70 3.21
C ARG A 68 -5.88 -1.46 1.83
N ALA A 69 -5.37 -0.26 1.58
CA ALA A 69 -4.75 0.09 0.30
C ALA A 69 -3.47 -0.73 0.05
N PHE A 70 -2.65 -0.93 1.08
CA PHE A 70 -1.44 -1.73 0.97
C PHE A 70 -1.74 -3.21 0.75
N VAL A 71 -2.72 -3.79 1.47
CA VAL A 71 -3.16 -5.18 1.25
C VAL A 71 -3.74 -5.35 -0.16
N ALA A 72 -4.55 -4.40 -0.63
CA ALA A 72 -5.08 -4.43 -1.99
C ALA A 72 -3.97 -4.36 -3.04
N PHE A 73 -2.96 -3.49 -2.83
CA PHE A 73 -1.79 -3.39 -3.69
C PHE A 73 -1.01 -4.71 -3.73
N ILE A 74 -0.65 -5.27 -2.57
CA ILE A 74 0.06 -6.56 -2.49
C ILE A 74 -0.76 -7.68 -3.14
N GLY A 75 -2.07 -7.73 -2.91
CA GLY A 75 -2.95 -8.70 -3.56
C GLY A 75 -2.91 -8.59 -5.08
N LEU A 76 -2.95 -7.37 -5.62
CA LEU A 76 -2.84 -7.12 -7.06
C LEU A 76 -1.47 -7.54 -7.62
N VAL A 77 -0.38 -7.26 -6.89
CA VAL A 77 0.97 -7.69 -7.28
C VAL A 77 1.04 -9.22 -7.33
N VAL A 78 0.54 -9.93 -6.32
CA VAL A 78 0.53 -11.39 -6.28
C VAL A 78 -0.30 -11.96 -7.43
N VAL A 79 -1.49 -11.43 -7.68
CA VAL A 79 -2.34 -11.85 -8.81
C VAL A 79 -1.63 -11.62 -10.14
N ALA A 80 -0.98 -10.47 -10.33
CA ALA A 80 -0.22 -10.18 -11.54
C ALA A 80 0.98 -11.12 -11.71
N MET A 81 1.68 -11.48 -10.63
CA MET A 81 2.78 -12.45 -10.66
C MET A 81 2.29 -13.86 -11.04
N ILE A 82 1.20 -14.32 -10.46
CA ILE A 82 0.60 -15.62 -10.80
C ILE A 82 0.15 -15.63 -12.26
N ALA A 83 -0.58 -14.60 -12.69
CA ALA A 83 -1.01 -14.48 -14.08
C ALA A 83 0.17 -14.47 -15.05
N GLY A 84 1.23 -13.71 -14.73
CA GLY A 84 2.44 -13.62 -15.55
C GLY A 84 3.23 -14.93 -15.62
N THR A 85 3.38 -15.65 -14.49
CA THR A 85 4.09 -16.94 -14.45
C THR A 85 3.34 -18.04 -15.20
N LEU A 86 2.01 -18.11 -15.05
CA LEU A 86 1.18 -19.06 -15.82
C LEU A 86 1.25 -18.76 -17.32
N LEU A 87 1.22 -17.48 -17.70
CA LEU A 87 1.39 -17.05 -19.09
C LEU A 87 2.74 -17.45 -19.67
N ALA A 88 3.82 -17.19 -18.94
CA ALA A 88 5.16 -17.58 -19.35
C ALA A 88 5.27 -19.10 -19.55
N ALA A 89 4.65 -19.89 -18.68
CA ALA A 89 4.60 -21.35 -18.80
C ALA A 89 3.82 -21.81 -20.04
N THR A 90 2.71 -21.16 -20.38
CA THR A 90 1.95 -21.48 -21.60
C THR A 90 2.66 -21.09 -22.90
N ALA A 91 3.56 -20.10 -22.86
CA ALA A 91 4.30 -19.64 -24.04
C ALA A 91 5.51 -20.53 -24.39
N GLN A 92 5.92 -21.41 -23.48
CA GLN A 92 7.05 -22.34 -23.67
C GLN A 92 6.63 -23.73 -24.18
N ASN A 93 5.32 -24.03 -24.18
CA ASN A 93 4.72 -25.26 -24.72
C ASN A 93 4.13 -25.01 -26.11
#